data_AF-A0AA88JEG6-F1
#
_entry.id   AF-A0AA88JEG6-F1
#
_cell.length_a   1.000
_cell.length_b   1.000
_cell.length_c   1.000
_cell.angle_alpha   90.00
_cell.angle_beta   90.00
_cell.angle_gamma   90.00
#
_symmetry.space_group_name_H-M   'P 1'
#
loop_
_entity.id
_entity.type
_entity.pdbx_description
1 polymer ?
#
loop_
_entity_poly.entity_id
_entity_poly.type
_entity_poly.pdbx_seq_one_letter_code
_entity_poly.pdbx_strand_id
1 'polypeptide(L)'
;SLEKNCGGEYYENIDPSNIECLEEFQAFQKSVLGIWSKFILDSDCNSASSKSQEDSISGRRLLNQNFEVIRSSESLLSQFGCPDYPELLSNYWANDPDVRQALHVRKGSVGEWKRCNYGFPYERNVRSSVEYHANLSAK
;
A
#
# COMPACT_ATOMS: atom_id res chain seq x y z
N SER A 1 -10.91 -7.94 24.70
CA SER A 1 -9.86 -7.20 23.94
C SER A 1 -9.33 -8.16 22.92
N LEU A 2 -8.99 -7.66 21.71
CA LEU A 2 -8.61 -8.52 20.59
C LEU A 2 -7.57 -9.56 20.99
N GLU A 3 -6.56 -9.15 21.75
CA GLU A 3 -5.51 -10.02 22.27
C GLU A 3 -6.04 -11.14 23.16
N LYS A 4 -6.95 -10.82 24.08
CA LYS A 4 -7.52 -11.79 25.02
C LYS A 4 -8.45 -12.79 24.32
N ASN A 5 -9.30 -12.31 23.40
CA ASN A 5 -10.36 -13.12 22.81
C ASN A 5 -9.90 -13.85 21.54
N CYS A 6 -8.91 -13.30 20.82
CA CYS A 6 -8.37 -13.88 19.58
C CYS A 6 -6.96 -14.47 19.73
N GLY A 7 -6.28 -14.32 20.88
CA GLY A 7 -5.03 -15.02 21.18
C GLY A 7 -3.85 -14.73 20.24
N GLY A 8 -3.87 -13.61 19.51
CA GLY A 8 -2.82 -13.29 18.53
C GLY A 8 -3.12 -13.74 17.09
N GLU A 9 -4.26 -14.38 16.83
CA GLU A 9 -4.66 -14.87 15.51
C GLU A 9 -5.52 -13.82 14.78
N TYR A 10 -4.89 -12.95 14.00
CA TYR A 10 -5.59 -11.78 13.43
C TYR A 10 -5.78 -11.79 11.91
N TYR A 11 -5.05 -12.62 11.16
CA TYR A 11 -4.91 -12.40 9.70
C TYR A 11 -5.15 -13.62 8.82
N GLU A 12 -5.01 -14.85 9.32
CA GLU A 12 -5.02 -16.01 8.41
C GLU A 12 -6.19 -16.98 8.66
N ASN A 13 -6.70 -17.19 9.88
CA ASN A 13 -7.87 -18.05 10.13
C ASN A 13 -8.49 -17.79 11.51
N ILE A 14 -9.47 -16.88 11.63
CA ILE A 14 -10.25 -16.76 12.87
C ILE A 14 -11.23 -17.94 12.93
N ASP A 15 -11.23 -18.69 14.03
CA ASP A 15 -12.19 -19.79 14.24
C ASP A 15 -13.63 -19.28 14.13
N PRO A 16 -14.44 -19.76 13.15
CA PRO A 16 -15.83 -19.35 12.99
C PRO A 16 -16.70 -19.60 14.24
N SER A 17 -16.27 -20.51 15.12
CA SER A 17 -16.97 -20.86 16.36
C SER A 17 -16.70 -19.88 17.49
N ASN A 18 -15.63 -19.07 17.40
CA ASN A 18 -15.27 -18.07 18.39
C ASN A 18 -16.00 -16.75 18.11
N ILE A 19 -17.27 -16.69 18.51
CA ILE A 19 -18.16 -15.54 18.29
C ILE A 19 -17.59 -14.26 18.92
N GLU A 20 -17.04 -14.34 20.13
CA GLU A 20 -16.48 -13.17 20.82
C GLU A 20 -15.30 -12.55 20.06
N CYS A 21 -14.39 -13.38 19.52
CA CYS A 21 -13.30 -12.89 18.69
C CYS A 21 -13.82 -12.27 17.39
N LEU A 22 -14.81 -12.90 16.73
CA LEU A 22 -15.39 -12.38 15.50
C LEU A 22 -16.02 -11.00 15.69
N GLU A 23 -16.79 -10.80 16.76
CA GLU A 23 -17.43 -9.51 17.06
C GLU A 23 -16.39 -8.43 17.36
N GLU A 24 -15.40 -8.70 18.21
CA GLU A 24 -14.35 -7.73 18.50
C GLU A 24 -13.49 -7.43 17.27
N PHE A 25 -13.16 -8.43 16.44
CA PHE A 25 -12.43 -8.24 15.20
C PHE A 25 -13.21 -7.39 14.20
N GLN A 26 -14.52 -7.60 14.06
CA GLN A 26 -15.37 -6.74 13.23
C GLN A 26 -15.39 -5.30 13.73
N ALA A 27 -15.44 -5.08 15.05
CA ALA A 27 -15.37 -3.74 15.62
C ALA A 27 -14.01 -3.08 15.34
N PHE A 28 -12.91 -3.84 15.43
CA PHE A 28 -11.58 -3.38 15.07
C PHE A 28 -11.49 -2.99 13.58
N GLN A 29 -11.96 -3.86 12.68
CA GLN A 29 -11.97 -3.59 11.23
C GLN A 29 -12.72 -2.30 10.92
N LYS A 30 -13.91 -2.10 11.52
CA LYS A 30 -14.67 -0.85 11.41
C LYS A 30 -13.87 0.38 11.87
N SER A 31 -13.04 0.23 12.89
CA SER A 31 -12.24 1.32 13.46
C SER A 31 -11.03 1.69 12.59
N VAL A 32 -10.52 0.74 11.81
CA VAL A 32 -9.41 0.97 10.87
C VAL A 32 -9.88 1.16 9.42
N LEU A 33 -11.19 1.21 9.19
CA LEU A 33 -11.75 1.52 7.87
C LEU A 33 -11.25 2.88 7.40
N GLY A 34 -10.80 2.94 6.15
CA GLY A 34 -10.28 4.16 5.56
C GLY A 34 -8.83 4.49 5.97
N ILE A 35 -8.16 3.64 6.76
CA ILE A 35 -6.71 3.73 6.98
C ILE A 35 -6.01 2.88 5.93
N TRP A 36 -4.97 3.43 5.30
CA TRP A 36 -4.18 2.66 4.35
C TRP A 36 -3.24 1.70 5.09
N SER A 37 -3.43 0.40 4.86
CA SER A 37 -2.73 -0.65 5.63
C SER A 37 -1.21 -0.63 5.47
N LYS A 38 -0.70 -0.11 4.35
CA LYS A 38 0.75 0.01 4.12
C LYS A 38 1.36 1.20 4.89
N PHE A 39 0.62 2.29 5.07
CA PHE A 39 1.09 3.48 5.79
C PHE A 39 -0.06 4.04 6.64
N ILE A 40 -0.05 3.68 7.93
CA ILE A 40 -1.13 3.93 8.89
C ILE A 40 -1.44 5.41 9.15
N LEU A 41 -0.56 6.32 8.74
CA LEU A 41 -0.76 7.75 8.85
C LEU A 41 -1.57 8.32 7.68
N ASP A 42 -1.72 7.55 6.61
CA ASP A 42 -2.41 7.96 5.41
C ASP A 42 -3.81 7.32 5.29
N SER A 43 -4.73 8.05 4.67
CA SER A 43 -6.07 7.55 4.38
C SER A 43 -6.09 6.66 3.12
N ASP A 44 -6.92 5.63 3.13
CA ASP A 44 -7.21 4.83 1.96
C ASP A 44 -8.01 5.64 0.93
N CYS A 45 -7.45 5.71 -0.28
CA CYS A 45 -8.00 6.50 -1.37
C CYS A 45 -9.21 5.88 -2.06
N ASN A 46 -9.37 4.57 -2.00
CA ASN A 46 -10.55 3.92 -2.60
C ASN A 46 -11.82 4.31 -1.84
N SER A 47 -11.70 4.41 -0.51
CA SER A 47 -12.76 4.86 0.39
C SER A 47 -13.13 6.33 0.19
N ALA A 48 -12.17 7.20 -0.19
CA ALA A 48 -12.40 8.64 -0.41
C ALA A 48 -13.21 8.94 -1.69
N SER A 49 -13.18 8.07 -2.70
CA SER A 49 -13.95 8.26 -3.95
C SER A 49 -15.47 8.21 -3.78
N SER A 50 -15.96 7.68 -2.65
CA SER A 50 -17.38 7.63 -2.30
C SER A 50 -17.92 8.93 -1.70
N LYS A 51 -17.03 9.87 -1.33
CA LYS A 51 -17.43 11.22 -0.93
C LYS A 51 -17.36 12.08 -2.18
N SER A 52 -18.52 12.53 -2.61
CA SER A 52 -18.74 13.48 -3.70
C SER A 52 -17.63 14.51 -3.79
N GLN A 53 -17.19 14.79 -5.01
CA GLN A 53 -16.32 15.91 -5.38
C GLN A 53 -16.94 17.26 -4.97
N GLU A 54 -17.05 17.55 -3.70
CA GLU A 54 -17.34 18.88 -3.18
C GLU A 54 -16.43 19.07 -1.97
N ASP A 55 -15.60 20.10 -2.05
CA ASP A 55 -14.77 20.63 -0.96
C ASP A 55 -13.42 19.95 -0.69
N SER A 56 -12.40 20.32 -1.49
CA SER A 56 -11.21 21.02 -0.96
C SER A 56 -10.15 21.24 -2.05
N ILE A 57 -10.34 22.29 -2.86
CA ILE A 57 -9.22 22.93 -3.55
C ILE A 57 -8.45 23.73 -2.49
N SER A 58 -7.52 23.08 -1.79
CA SER A 58 -6.56 23.77 -0.94
C SER A 58 -5.16 23.70 -1.55
N GLY A 59 -4.84 24.74 -2.33
CA GLY A 59 -3.56 25.43 -2.20
C GLY A 59 -2.28 24.76 -2.69
N ARG A 60 -2.29 23.91 -3.73
CA ARG A 60 -1.03 23.54 -4.42
C ARG A 60 -1.04 24.05 -5.86
N ARG A 61 -0.04 24.88 -6.16
CA ARG A 61 0.23 25.46 -7.49
C ARG A 61 0.48 24.32 -8.49
N LEU A 62 -0.51 24.03 -9.34
CA LEU A 62 -0.35 23.10 -10.46
C LEU A 62 0.61 23.73 -11.48
N LEU A 63 1.80 23.15 -11.64
CA LEU A 63 2.63 23.41 -12.80
C LEU A 63 2.00 22.67 -13.98
N ASN A 64 1.17 23.36 -14.74
CA ASN A 64 0.71 22.89 -16.05
C ASN A 64 1.94 22.73 -16.95
N GLN A 65 2.47 21.52 -17.01
CA GLN A 65 3.26 21.08 -18.16
C GLN A 65 2.32 20.28 -19.05
N ASN A 66 2.06 20.82 -20.24
CA ASN A 66 1.27 20.20 -21.28
C ASN A 66 1.88 18.83 -21.63
N PHE A 67 1.27 17.74 -21.15
CA PHE A 67 1.58 16.39 -21.60
C PHE A 67 0.41 15.89 -22.45
N GLU A 68 0.47 16.13 -23.76
CA GLU A 68 -0.56 15.73 -24.73
C GLU A 68 -0.63 14.21 -24.99
N VAL A 69 -0.49 13.35 -23.97
CA VAL A 69 -0.55 11.88 -24.14
C VAL A 69 -1.37 11.18 -23.06
N ILE A 70 -2.39 11.81 -22.48
CA ILE A 70 -3.33 11.09 -21.60
C ILE A 70 -4.77 11.27 -22.08
N ARG A 71 -5.00 11.03 -23.38
CA ARG A 71 -6.36 10.90 -23.92
C ARG A 71 -6.77 9.42 -23.93
N SER A 72 -7.00 8.83 -22.74
CA SER A 72 -7.83 7.60 -22.51
C SER A 72 -7.63 6.89 -21.14
N SER A 73 -7.08 7.54 -20.10
CA SER A 73 -6.85 6.87 -18.79
C SER A 73 -7.38 7.66 -17.58
N GLU A 74 -8.44 8.46 -17.77
CA GLU A 74 -9.02 9.32 -16.73
C GLU A 74 -9.73 8.58 -15.57
N SER A 75 -9.64 7.24 -15.48
CA SER A 75 -10.38 6.47 -14.45
C SER A 75 -9.50 5.60 -13.53
N LEU A 76 -8.20 5.43 -13.78
CA LEU A 76 -7.38 4.42 -13.07
C LEU A 76 -6.05 4.92 -12.51
N LEU A 77 -5.68 6.18 -12.75
CA LEU A 77 -4.57 6.78 -12.04
C LEU A 77 -5.06 7.03 -10.61
N SER A 78 -4.48 6.33 -9.63
CA SER A 78 -4.59 6.67 -8.20
C SER A 78 -4.60 8.19 -8.09
N GLN A 79 -5.69 8.77 -7.58
CA GLN A 79 -5.89 10.21 -7.59
C GLN A 79 -4.60 10.91 -7.14
N PHE A 80 -4.19 11.98 -7.83
CA PHE A 80 -3.04 12.76 -7.40
C PHE A 80 -3.17 13.11 -5.92
N GLY A 81 -2.17 12.72 -5.11
CA GLY A 81 -2.22 12.85 -3.65
C GLY A 81 -2.53 11.55 -2.91
N CYS A 82 -2.86 10.48 -3.64
CA CYS A 82 -3.02 9.17 -3.04
C CYS A 82 -1.70 8.51 -2.66
N PRO A 83 -1.66 7.76 -1.55
CA PRO A 83 -0.42 7.14 -1.12
C PRO A 83 0.12 6.05 -2.08
N ASP A 84 -0.74 5.46 -2.91
CA ASP A 84 -0.34 4.51 -3.97
C ASP A 84 0.28 5.21 -5.20
N TYR A 85 0.14 6.54 -5.33
CA TYR A 85 0.60 7.27 -6.51
C TYR A 85 2.14 7.28 -6.67
N PRO A 86 2.95 7.50 -5.62
CA PRO A 86 4.40 7.27 -5.68
C PRO A 86 4.76 5.83 -6.08
N GLU A 87 3.92 4.87 -5.67
CA GLU A 87 4.12 3.46 -6.02
C GLU A 87 4.07 3.27 -7.54
N LEU A 88 3.02 3.82 -8.16
CA LEU A 88 2.81 3.85 -9.61
C LEU A 88 3.94 4.59 -10.34
N LEU A 89 4.30 5.79 -9.88
CA LEU A 89 5.36 6.59 -10.51
C LEU A 89 6.70 5.86 -10.54
N SER A 90 7.07 5.18 -9.46
CA SER A 90 8.36 4.46 -9.48
C SER A 90 8.32 3.24 -10.41
N ASN A 91 7.16 2.59 -10.61
CA ASN A 91 7.04 1.51 -11.60
C ASN A 91 7.26 2.04 -13.01
N TYR A 92 6.66 3.19 -13.37
CA TYR A 92 6.91 3.82 -14.66
C TYR A 92 8.37 4.22 -14.83
N TRP A 93 8.92 4.93 -13.85
CA TRP A 93 10.30 5.39 -13.90
C TRP A 93 11.30 4.23 -13.99
N ALA A 94 11.16 3.19 -13.16
CA ALA A 94 12.10 2.06 -13.15
C ALA A 94 12.00 1.17 -14.40
N ASN A 95 10.88 1.21 -15.12
CA ASN A 95 10.67 0.45 -16.35
C ASN A 95 10.92 1.25 -17.62
N ASP A 96 11.16 2.56 -17.51
CA ASP A 96 11.55 3.39 -18.63
C ASP A 96 12.85 2.87 -19.28
N PRO A 97 12.91 2.70 -20.62
CA PRO A 97 14.08 2.16 -21.30
C PRO A 97 15.36 2.96 -21.07
N ASP A 98 15.27 4.29 -21.03
CA ASP A 98 16.41 5.18 -20.86
C ASP A 98 16.92 5.13 -19.42
N VAL A 99 16.01 5.07 -18.45
CA VAL A 99 16.37 4.84 -17.03
C VAL A 99 17.07 3.50 -16.86
N ARG A 100 16.54 2.43 -17.45
CA ARG A 100 17.16 1.09 -17.38
C ARG A 100 18.52 1.05 -18.05
N GLN A 101 18.69 1.77 -19.15
CA GLN A 101 19.99 1.91 -19.80
C GLN A 101 20.99 2.67 -18.92
N ALA A 102 20.56 3.78 -18.30
CA ALA A 102 21.38 4.57 -17.39
C ALA A 102 21.78 3.80 -16.12
N LEU A 103 20.89 2.95 -15.61
CA LEU A 103 21.17 2.03 -14.50
C LEU A 103 21.93 0.76 -14.92
N HIS A 104 22.34 0.66 -16.18
CA HIS A 104 23.06 -0.48 -16.75
C HIS A 104 22.35 -1.84 -16.57
N VAL A 105 21.02 -1.83 -16.60
CA VAL A 105 20.22 -3.06 -16.59
C VAL A 105 20.43 -3.80 -17.91
N ARG A 106 20.98 -5.02 -17.84
CA ARG A 106 21.25 -5.84 -19.03
C ARG A 106 19.92 -6.21 -19.72
N LYS A 107 19.82 -5.98 -21.03
CA LYS A 107 18.64 -6.39 -21.82
C LYS A 107 18.42 -7.91 -21.68
N GLY A 108 17.19 -8.31 -21.40
CA GLY A 108 16.81 -9.72 -21.18
C GLY A 108 17.11 -10.29 -19.78
N SER A 109 17.78 -9.56 -18.89
CA SER A 109 18.07 -10.06 -17.52
C SER A 109 16.87 -9.97 -16.58
N VAL A 110 16.18 -8.83 -16.58
CA VAL A 110 14.98 -8.57 -15.81
C VAL A 110 13.90 -8.19 -16.82
N GLY A 111 12.71 -8.79 -16.70
CA GLY A 111 11.52 -8.36 -17.44
C GLY A 111 11.03 -7.01 -16.95
N GLU A 112 9.77 -6.91 -16.57
CA GLU A 112 9.24 -5.74 -15.86
C GLU A 112 9.79 -5.70 -14.41
N TRP A 113 10.35 -4.57 -14.01
CA TRP A 113 10.69 -4.30 -12.62
C TRP A 113 9.42 -4.13 -11.80
N LYS A 114 9.39 -4.76 -10.62
CA LYS A 114 8.30 -4.65 -9.64
C LYS A 114 8.91 -4.36 -8.29
N ARG A 115 8.38 -3.37 -7.55
CA ARG A 115 8.85 -3.01 -6.21
C ARG A 115 8.77 -4.18 -5.23
N CYS A 116 7.60 -4.83 -5.16
CA CYS A 116 7.35 -5.96 -4.27
C CYS A 116 6.99 -7.18 -5.13
N ASN A 117 7.84 -8.19 -5.13
CA ASN A 117 7.56 -9.46 -5.80
C ASN A 117 7.09 -10.50 -4.79
N TYR A 118 5.78 -10.72 -4.72
CA TYR A 118 5.16 -11.70 -3.83
C TYR A 118 5.21 -13.15 -4.36
N GLY A 119 5.71 -13.36 -5.59
CA GLY A 119 5.80 -14.68 -6.22
C GLY A 119 7.03 -15.48 -5.84
N PHE A 120 7.87 -14.99 -4.91
CA PHE A 120 9.02 -15.76 -4.45
C PHE A 120 8.59 -16.89 -3.49
N PRO A 121 9.22 -18.07 -3.57
CA PRO A 121 8.90 -19.22 -2.71
C PRO A 121 9.54 -19.09 -1.33
N TYR A 122 9.45 -17.91 -0.70
CA TYR A 122 9.95 -17.71 0.65
C TYR A 122 8.86 -18.02 1.67
N GLU A 123 9.22 -18.81 2.67
CA GLU A 123 8.39 -19.04 3.84
C GLU A 123 8.34 -17.78 4.70
N ARG A 124 7.14 -17.30 5.03
CA ARG A 124 6.93 -16.15 5.92
C ARG A 124 7.04 -16.60 7.38
N ASN A 125 8.26 -16.87 7.84
CA ASN A 125 8.53 -17.33 9.20
C ASN A 125 8.72 -16.18 10.22
N VAL A 126 8.92 -14.95 9.77
CA VAL A 126 9.02 -13.75 10.64
C VAL A 126 7.75 -12.91 10.49
N ARG A 127 6.91 -12.92 11.53
CA ARG A 127 5.65 -12.14 11.55
C ARG A 127 5.83 -10.69 11.99
N SER A 128 6.85 -10.40 12.78
CA SER A 128 7.13 -9.07 13.30
C SER A 128 8.63 -8.86 13.44
N SER A 129 9.13 -7.68 13.05
CA SER A 129 10.51 -7.27 13.27
C SER A 129 10.71 -6.53 14.61
N VAL A 130 9.63 -6.23 15.35
CA VAL A 130 9.68 -5.39 16.55
C VAL A 130 10.64 -5.97 17.59
N GLU A 131 10.57 -7.27 17.87
CA GLU A 131 11.46 -7.93 18.83
C GLU A 131 12.93 -7.86 18.40
N TYR A 132 13.20 -8.02 17.11
CA TYR A 132 14.54 -7.91 16.55
C TYR A 132 15.08 -6.48 16.69
N HIS A 133 14.27 -5.48 16.36
CA HIS A 133 14.66 -4.07 16.53
C HIS A 133 14.89 -3.72 18.00
N ALA A 134 14.04 -4.18 18.92
CA ALA A 134 14.20 -3.95 20.35
C ALA A 134 15.52 -4.56 20.87
N ASN A 135 15.81 -5.80 20.49
CA ASN A 135 17.05 -6.48 20.87
C ASN A 135 18.29 -5.80 20.29
N LEU A 136 18.25 -5.42 19.01
CA LEU A 136 19.38 -4.75 18.35
C LEU A 136 19.61 -3.32 18.87
N SER A 137 18.57 -2.66 19.37
CA SER A 137 18.64 -1.29 19.92
C SER A 137 18.96 -1.27 21.42
N ALA A 138 19.06 -2.42 22.08
CA ALA A 138 19.41 -2.53 23.50
C ALA A 138 20.93 -2.41 23.77
N LYS A 139 21.73 -2.05 22.76
CA LYS A 139 23.16 -1.80 22.87
C LYS A 139 23.47 -0.34 23.17
#